data_AF-S4RZ12-F1
#
_entry.id   AF-S4RZ12-F1
#
_cell.length_a   1.000
_cell.length_b   1.000
_cell.length_c   1.000
_cell.angle_alpha   90.00
_cell.angle_beta   90.00
_cell.angle_gamma   90.00
#
_symmetry.space_group_name_H-M   'P 1'
#
loop_
_entity.id
_entity.type
_entity.pdbx_description
1 polymer ?
#
loop_
_entity_poly.entity_id
_entity_poly.type
_entity_poly.pdbx_seq_one_letter_code
_entity_poly.pdbx_strand_id
1 'polypeptide(L)'
;LQACIKWFQKSVLEEEGTTRDPVVRVLLFNMTGDRDSAAILGLLQACQFDCAVFCPNITNISPDSSGEQVNYTVTPERVMAQCAANQTAWDQLCRTRTTPSRAAAFWAPDPGASRHGAAAPAPRPLSRATCRNPAIPSSAVFPCISEALRWIGSELEPELRRVQVLITGSLHLVGGALKCLEFGLS
;
A
#
# COMPACT_ATOMS: atom_id res chain seq x y z
N LEU A 1 12.24 -1.09 6.39
CA LEU A 1 11.47 -0.86 5.15
C LEU A 1 11.90 -1.77 4.00
N GLN A 2 13.19 -1.84 3.63
CA GLN A 2 13.65 -2.69 2.52
C GLN A 2 13.25 -4.17 2.65
N ALA A 3 13.32 -4.74 3.86
CA ALA A 3 12.83 -6.09 4.11
C ALA A 3 11.32 -6.24 3.84
N CYS A 4 10.50 -5.24 4.21
CA CYS A 4 9.06 -5.22 3.96
C CYS A 4 8.75 -5.19 2.45
N ILE A 5 9.50 -4.40 1.68
CA ILE A 5 9.38 -4.31 0.22
C ILE A 5 9.68 -5.68 -0.41
N LYS A 6 10.81 -6.28 -0.05
CA LYS A 6 11.21 -7.61 -0.56
C LYS A 6 10.19 -8.68 -0.20
N TRP A 7 9.72 -8.68 1.04
CA TRP A 7 8.69 -9.61 1.48
C TRP A 7 7.39 -9.44 0.68
N PHE A 8 6.90 -8.20 0.54
CA PHE A 8 5.67 -7.93 -0.21
C PHE A 8 5.78 -8.37 -1.67
N GLN A 9 6.89 -8.03 -2.34
CA GLN A 9 7.16 -8.46 -3.71
C GLN A 9 7.17 -9.99 -3.85
N LYS A 10 7.80 -10.69 -2.91
CA LYS A 10 7.81 -12.15 -2.88
C LYS A 10 6.42 -12.73 -2.67
N SER A 11 5.64 -12.20 -1.73
CA SER A 11 4.28 -12.65 -1.44
C SER A 11 3.35 -12.44 -2.64
N VAL A 12 3.46 -11.30 -3.35
CA VAL A 12 2.70 -11.04 -4.58
C VAL A 12 2.98 -12.13 -5.62
N LEU A 13 4.26 -12.44 -5.85
CA LEU A 13 4.71 -13.45 -6.82
C LEU A 13 4.19 -14.85 -6.51
N GLU A 14 4.25 -15.26 -5.24
CA GLU A 14 3.79 -16.59 -4.80
C GLU A 14 2.27 -16.73 -4.98
N GLU A 15 1.51 -15.67 -4.71
CA GLU A 15 0.05 -15.67 -4.86
C GLU A 15 -0.41 -15.61 -6.34
N GLU A 16 0.25 -14.81 -7.18
CA GLU A 16 0.00 -14.77 -8.63
C GLU A 16 0.29 -16.11 -9.32
N GLY A 17 1.22 -16.91 -8.76
CA GLY A 17 1.49 -18.28 -9.25
C GLY A 17 0.42 -19.31 -8.90
N THR A 18 -0.43 -19.01 -7.92
CA THR A 18 -1.41 -19.95 -7.35
C THR A 18 -2.81 -19.73 -7.89
N THR A 19 -3.12 -18.51 -8.34
CA THR A 19 -4.49 -18.11 -8.75
C THR A 19 -4.48 -17.48 -10.14
N ARG A 20 -5.63 -17.53 -10.85
CA ARG A 20 -5.80 -16.84 -12.14
C ARG A 20 -6.47 -15.48 -11.99
N ASP A 21 -6.85 -15.11 -10.78
CA ASP A 21 -7.64 -13.94 -10.51
C ASP A 21 -6.80 -12.66 -10.61
N PRO A 22 -7.32 -11.58 -11.22
CA PRO A 22 -6.65 -10.29 -11.20
C PRO A 22 -6.39 -9.81 -9.76
N VAL A 23 -5.14 -9.46 -9.49
CA VAL A 23 -4.70 -8.93 -8.18
C VAL A 23 -4.64 -7.41 -8.24
N VAL A 24 -5.23 -6.73 -7.25
CA VAL A 24 -5.12 -5.29 -7.03
C VAL A 24 -4.17 -5.04 -5.86
N ARG A 25 -3.10 -4.28 -6.11
CA ARG A 25 -2.08 -3.97 -5.10
C ARG A 25 -2.33 -2.60 -4.50
N VAL A 26 -2.54 -2.54 -3.19
CA VAL A 26 -2.86 -1.31 -2.47
C VAL A 26 -1.76 -1.00 -1.45
N LEU A 27 -1.32 0.26 -1.42
CA LEU A 27 -0.51 0.79 -0.34
C LEU A 27 -1.43 1.50 0.65
N LEU A 28 -1.40 1.15 1.95
CA LEU A 28 -1.99 1.95 3.02
C LEU A 28 -0.87 2.57 3.83
N PHE A 29 -0.72 3.90 3.76
CA PHE A 29 0.44 4.60 4.28
C PHE A 29 0.07 5.76 5.19
N ASN A 30 0.80 5.86 6.29
CA ASN A 30 0.87 7.07 7.08
C ASN A 30 2.24 7.17 7.75
N MET A 31 2.69 8.39 7.95
CA MET A 31 3.95 8.65 8.62
C MET A 31 3.82 9.84 9.55
N THR A 32 4.26 9.65 10.79
CA THR A 32 4.35 10.70 11.81
C THR A 32 5.81 11.06 12.09
N GLY A 33 6.05 12.33 12.44
CA GLY A 33 7.38 12.89 12.73
C GLY A 33 8.11 13.44 11.49
N ASP A 34 9.32 13.95 11.69
CA ASP A 34 10.10 14.70 10.68
C ASP A 34 10.85 13.82 9.66
N ARG A 35 10.35 12.61 9.42
CA ARG A 35 10.96 11.68 8.47
C ARG A 35 10.50 12.05 7.06
N ASP A 36 11.41 11.98 6.09
CA ASP A 36 11.11 12.29 4.69
C ASP A 36 10.16 11.23 4.08
N SER A 37 8.87 11.55 4.04
CA SER A 37 7.85 10.66 3.48
C SER A 37 8.03 10.46 1.98
N ALA A 38 8.54 11.46 1.25
CA ALA A 38 8.78 11.34 -0.20
C ALA A 38 9.90 10.35 -0.49
N ALA A 39 11.00 10.37 0.28
CA ALA A 39 12.08 9.39 0.14
C ALA A 39 11.57 7.95 0.35
N ILE A 40 10.72 7.74 1.37
CA ILE A 40 10.15 6.42 1.68
C ILE A 40 9.13 5.98 0.62
N LEU A 41 8.25 6.88 0.20
CA LEU A 41 7.30 6.63 -0.89
C LEU A 41 8.03 6.28 -2.19
N GLY A 42 9.17 6.93 -2.47
CA GLY A 42 10.03 6.62 -3.61
C GLY A 42 10.55 5.18 -3.59
N LEU A 43 10.92 4.66 -2.41
CA LEU A 43 11.31 3.25 -2.25
C LEU A 43 10.14 2.29 -2.49
N LEU A 44 8.94 2.66 -2.04
CA LEU A 44 7.72 1.85 -2.16
C LEU A 44 7.18 1.76 -3.59
N GLN A 45 7.57 2.67 -4.49
CA GLN A 45 7.20 2.57 -5.92
C GLN A 45 7.66 1.27 -6.58
N ALA A 46 8.72 0.62 -6.06
CA ALA A 46 9.21 -0.67 -6.57
C ALA A 46 8.17 -1.80 -6.46
N CYS A 47 7.15 -1.66 -5.60
CA CYS A 47 6.07 -2.64 -5.45
C CYS A 47 4.94 -2.49 -6.49
N GLN A 48 4.97 -1.43 -7.32
CA GLN A 48 4.00 -1.20 -8.40
C GLN A 48 2.53 -1.26 -7.94
N PHE A 49 2.19 -0.48 -6.91
CA PHE A 49 0.81 -0.37 -6.42
C PHE A 49 -0.14 0.19 -7.50
N ASP A 50 -1.36 -0.33 -7.55
CA ASP A 50 -2.45 0.16 -8.38
C ASP A 50 -3.09 1.40 -7.77
N CYS A 51 -3.17 1.43 -6.43
CA CYS A 51 -3.73 2.51 -5.62
C CYS A 51 -2.88 2.76 -4.36
N ALA A 52 -2.73 4.03 -3.96
CA ALA A 52 -2.15 4.41 -2.67
C ALA A 52 -3.15 5.18 -1.80
N VAL A 53 -3.37 4.67 -0.60
CA VAL A 53 -4.32 5.17 0.38
C VAL A 53 -3.59 5.80 1.55
N PHE A 54 -3.99 7.01 1.93
CA PHE A 54 -3.39 7.76 3.02
C PHE A 54 -4.44 8.07 4.08
N CYS A 55 -4.17 7.75 5.34
CA CYS A 55 -5.08 8.07 6.44
C CYS A 55 -4.30 8.31 7.72
N PRO A 56 -4.83 9.07 8.69
CA PRO A 56 -4.13 9.29 9.94
C PRO A 56 -4.10 8.00 10.78
N ASN A 57 -3.29 7.99 11.85
CA ASN A 57 -3.23 6.87 12.81
C ASN A 57 -4.44 6.88 13.76
N ILE A 58 -5.65 7.07 13.22
CA ILE A 58 -6.91 7.17 13.95
C ILE A 58 -7.77 6.00 13.50
N THR A 59 -8.17 5.12 14.42
CA THR A 59 -8.92 3.91 14.09
C THR A 59 -10.34 4.23 13.61
N ASN A 60 -11.05 5.10 14.34
CA ASN A 60 -12.43 5.48 14.05
C ASN A 60 -12.62 6.96 14.40
N ILE A 61 -13.51 7.64 13.68
CA ILE A 61 -13.95 9.00 14.02
C ILE A 61 -15.03 8.84 15.09
N SER A 62 -14.74 9.21 16.33
CA SER A 62 -15.77 9.39 17.34
C SER A 62 -16.13 10.88 17.41
N PRO A 63 -17.41 11.25 17.40
CA PRO A 63 -17.83 12.63 17.62
C PRO A 63 -17.55 13.11 19.05
N ASP A 64 -17.23 12.18 19.96
CA ASP A 64 -17.17 12.39 21.41
C ASP A 64 -15.76 12.73 21.93
N SER A 65 -14.74 12.72 21.05
CA SER A 65 -13.34 12.96 21.43
C SER A 65 -12.99 14.42 21.78
N SER A 66 -13.98 15.27 22.02
CA SER A 66 -13.79 16.63 22.53
C SER A 66 -13.47 16.69 24.04
N GLY A 67 -13.32 15.54 24.72
CA GLY A 67 -13.33 15.47 26.19
C GLY A 67 -12.06 15.00 26.91
N GLU A 68 -11.12 14.31 26.27
CA GLU A 68 -9.98 13.73 27.00
C GLU A 68 -8.63 14.24 26.47
N GLN A 69 -8.10 15.22 27.20
CA GLN A 69 -6.72 15.69 27.20
C GLN A 69 -6.21 16.27 25.86
N VAL A 70 -6.39 17.58 25.72
CA VAL A 70 -5.79 18.46 24.69
C VAL A 70 -4.29 18.21 24.54
N ASN A 71 -3.91 17.44 23.53
CA ASN A 71 -2.57 17.47 22.95
C ASN A 71 -2.44 18.77 22.12
N TYR A 72 -1.76 19.76 22.68
CA TYR A 72 -1.58 21.12 22.14
C TYR A 72 -0.79 21.23 20.81
N THR A 73 -0.66 20.18 19.99
CA THR A 73 0.23 20.27 18.81
C THR A 73 -0.33 19.72 17.51
N VAL A 74 -1.41 18.94 17.51
CA VAL A 74 -1.92 18.34 16.27
C VAL A 74 -3.45 18.34 16.26
N THR A 75 -4.03 19.32 15.56
CA THR A 75 -5.47 19.36 15.30
C THR A 75 -5.85 18.33 14.22
N PRO A 76 -7.13 17.90 14.14
CA PRO A 76 -7.63 17.05 13.05
C PRO A 76 -7.25 17.56 11.65
N GLU A 77 -7.24 18.88 11.46
CA GLU A 77 -6.83 19.52 10.21
C GLU A 77 -5.35 19.27 9.91
N ARG A 78 -4.49 19.31 10.92
CA ARG A 78 -3.04 19.07 10.74
C ARG A 78 -2.74 17.63 10.36
N VAL A 79 -3.41 16.64 10.96
CA VAL A 79 -3.22 15.24 10.56
C VAL A 79 -3.72 14.99 9.14
N MET A 80 -4.84 15.60 8.75
CA MET A 80 -5.38 15.47 7.39
C MET A 80 -4.50 16.17 6.36
N ALA A 81 -3.99 17.36 6.67
CA ALA A 81 -3.02 18.05 5.83
C ALA A 81 -1.75 17.22 5.60
N GLN A 82 -1.29 16.48 6.62
CA GLN A 82 -0.16 15.56 6.47
C GLN A 82 -0.49 14.39 5.52
N CYS A 83 -1.69 13.80 5.62
CA CYS A 83 -2.11 12.75 4.69
C CYS A 83 -2.21 13.28 3.25
N ALA A 84 -2.74 14.48 3.06
CA ALA A 84 -2.80 15.14 1.74
C ALA A 84 -1.40 15.48 1.19
N ALA A 85 -0.45 15.88 2.04
CA ALA A 85 0.94 16.09 1.66
C ALA A 85 1.60 14.76 1.21
N ASN A 86 1.35 13.67 1.93
CA ASN A 86 1.83 12.33 1.53
C ASN A 86 1.23 11.90 0.18
N GLN A 87 -0.07 12.14 -0.05
CA GLN A 87 -0.70 11.89 -1.35
C GLN A 87 -0.06 12.71 -2.47
N THR A 88 0.17 14.00 -2.23
CA THR A 88 0.79 14.88 -3.21
C THR A 88 2.20 14.42 -3.57
N ALA A 89 3.00 14.02 -2.58
CA ALA A 89 4.33 13.46 -2.80
C ALA A 89 4.27 12.17 -3.62
N TRP A 90 3.34 11.27 -3.32
CA TRP A 90 3.11 10.05 -4.09
C TRP A 90 2.74 10.33 -5.54
N ASP A 91 1.79 11.23 -5.78
CA ASP A 91 1.34 11.59 -7.13
C ASP A 91 2.48 12.21 -7.95
N GLN A 92 3.31 13.05 -7.34
CA GLN A 92 4.50 13.60 -7.98
C GLN A 92 5.48 12.50 -8.38
N LEU A 93 5.80 11.59 -7.46
CA LEU A 93 6.68 10.45 -7.74
C LEU A 93 6.13 9.57 -8.86
N CYS A 94 4.81 9.36 -8.93
CA CYS A 94 4.17 8.58 -9.99
C CYS A 94 4.27 9.27 -11.36
N ARG A 95 4.25 10.60 -11.41
CA ARG A 95 4.46 11.37 -12.65
C ARG A 95 5.92 11.35 -13.11
N THR A 96 6.87 11.42 -12.17
CA THR A 96 8.31 11.42 -12.45
C THR A 96 8.87 10.01 -12.62
N ARG A 97 8.02 8.99 -12.81
CA ARG A 97 8.44 7.60 -12.90
C ARG A 97 9.52 7.43 -13.97
N THR A 98 10.76 7.46 -13.53
CA THR A 98 11.91 7.13 -14.34
C THR A 98 11.71 5.69 -14.81
N THR A 99 11.67 5.51 -16.13
CA THR A 99 11.86 4.21 -16.81
C THR A 99 12.81 3.37 -15.97
N PRO A 100 12.48 2.11 -15.68
CA PRO A 100 13.11 1.39 -14.60
C PRO A 100 14.63 1.46 -14.72
N SER A 101 15.25 2.20 -13.79
CA SER A 101 16.61 1.88 -13.37
C SER A 101 16.62 0.39 -13.05
N ARG A 102 17.79 -0.24 -13.17
CA ARG A 102 18.05 -1.70 -13.08
C ARG A 102 17.36 -2.46 -11.91
N ALA A 103 16.68 -1.77 -11.00
CA ALA A 103 15.71 -2.27 -10.04
C ALA A 103 14.47 -2.99 -10.63
N ALA A 104 14.00 -2.75 -11.87
CA ALA A 104 12.99 -3.69 -12.45
C ALA A 104 13.60 -5.06 -12.77
N ALA A 105 14.93 -5.12 -12.98
CA ALA A 105 15.65 -6.39 -13.02
C ALA A 105 15.83 -7.00 -11.61
N PHE A 106 15.46 -6.30 -10.53
CA PHE A 106 15.43 -6.85 -9.17
C PHE A 106 14.23 -7.78 -8.94
N TRP A 107 13.19 -7.70 -9.79
CA TRP A 107 12.12 -8.70 -9.84
C TRP A 107 12.56 -9.97 -10.58
N ALA A 108 13.67 -9.94 -11.33
CA ALA A 108 14.17 -11.16 -11.93
C ALA A 108 14.60 -12.11 -10.79
N PRO A 109 14.11 -13.36 -10.78
CA PRO A 109 14.60 -14.35 -9.82
C PRO A 109 16.12 -14.45 -9.96
N ASP A 110 16.83 -14.55 -8.83
CA ASP A 110 18.28 -14.72 -8.80
C ASP A 110 18.68 -15.87 -9.75
N PRO A 111 19.59 -15.66 -10.73
CA PRO A 111 20.05 -16.73 -11.62
C PRO A 111 20.86 -17.83 -10.90
N GLY A 112 20.96 -17.81 -9.57
CA GLY A 112 21.89 -18.62 -8.78
C GLY A 112 21.31 -19.83 -8.05
N ALA A 113 19.99 -20.04 -8.05
CA ALA A 113 19.37 -21.09 -7.23
C ALA A 113 18.64 -22.15 -8.08
N SER A 114 19.40 -22.95 -8.83
CA SER A 114 19.27 -24.43 -8.87
C SER A 114 20.16 -24.99 -9.97
N ARG A 115 21.27 -25.66 -9.61
CA ARG A 115 21.85 -26.69 -10.48
C ARG A 115 20.96 -27.91 -10.31
N HIS A 116 20.55 -28.51 -11.43
CA HIS A 116 19.71 -29.70 -11.61
C HIS A 116 18.24 -29.42 -11.99
N GLY A 117 18.00 -29.51 -13.31
CA GLY A 117 16.78 -30.11 -13.87
C GLY A 117 15.60 -29.17 -14.13
N ALA A 118 15.20 -29.10 -15.41
CA ALA A 118 14.06 -28.38 -15.99
C ALA A 118 14.17 -26.85 -16.01
N ALA A 119 14.26 -26.29 -17.21
CA ALA A 119 14.18 -24.86 -17.46
C ALA A 119 12.86 -24.33 -16.88
N ALA A 120 12.94 -23.56 -15.80
CA ALA A 120 11.81 -22.80 -15.30
C ALA A 120 11.34 -21.83 -16.41
N PRO A 121 10.03 -21.73 -16.67
CA PRO A 121 9.53 -20.77 -17.66
C PRO A 121 10.02 -19.38 -17.26
N ALA A 122 10.56 -18.64 -18.23
CA ALA A 122 10.96 -17.25 -18.04
C ALA A 122 9.86 -16.50 -17.29
N PRO A 123 10.18 -15.62 -16.31
CA PRO A 123 9.17 -14.84 -15.62
C PRO A 123 8.35 -14.12 -16.69
N ARG A 124 7.07 -14.50 -16.82
CA ARG A 124 6.14 -13.74 -17.64
C ARG A 124 6.25 -12.30 -17.14
N PRO A 125 6.48 -11.30 -18.01
CA PRO A 125 6.41 -9.92 -17.58
C PRO A 125 5.08 -9.78 -16.85
N LEU A 126 5.12 -9.37 -15.57
CA LEU A 126 3.93 -9.16 -14.74
C LEU A 126 2.90 -8.51 -15.63
N SER A 127 1.82 -9.24 -15.87
CA SER A 127 0.91 -8.94 -16.96
C SER A 127 0.53 -7.46 -16.86
N ARG A 128 1.09 -6.65 -17.75
CA ARG A 128 0.77 -5.22 -17.87
C ARG A 128 -0.65 -5.03 -18.41
N ALA A 129 -1.44 -6.10 -18.47
CA ALA A 129 -2.86 -6.08 -18.55
C ALA A 129 -3.46 -6.21 -17.13
N THR A 130 -3.04 -5.38 -16.18
CA THR A 130 -4.07 -4.82 -15.32
C THR A 130 -4.93 -3.99 -16.26
N CYS A 131 -6.10 -4.52 -16.62
CA CYS A 131 -7.21 -3.68 -17.02
C CYS A 131 -7.48 -2.78 -15.82
N ARG A 132 -6.68 -1.71 -15.68
CA ARG A 132 -6.88 -0.67 -14.68
C ARG A 132 -8.32 -0.27 -14.84
N ASN A 133 -9.14 -0.62 -13.86
CA ASN A 133 -10.50 -0.15 -13.83
C ASN A 133 -10.39 1.38 -13.73
N PRO A 134 -10.83 2.16 -14.73
CA PRO A 134 -10.74 3.61 -14.66
C PRO A 134 -11.51 4.21 -13.47
N ALA A 135 -12.36 3.40 -12.81
CA ALA A 135 -13.03 3.77 -11.57
C ALA A 135 -12.11 3.76 -10.32
N ILE A 136 -10.95 3.09 -10.34
CA ILE A 136 -10.06 3.03 -9.17
C ILE A 136 -9.12 4.24 -9.20
N PRO A 137 -9.16 5.14 -8.20
CA PRO A 137 -8.24 6.26 -8.13
C PRO A 137 -6.81 5.76 -7.92
N SER A 138 -5.83 6.43 -8.53
CA SER A 138 -4.41 6.13 -8.31
C SER A 138 -3.95 6.41 -6.88
N SER A 139 -4.62 7.35 -6.21
CA SER A 139 -4.38 7.69 -4.81
C SER A 139 -5.63 8.27 -4.15
N ALA A 140 -5.78 8.09 -2.83
CA ALA A 140 -6.92 8.60 -2.06
C ALA A 140 -6.53 8.91 -0.61
N VAL A 141 -7.23 9.85 0.02
CA VAL A 141 -7.07 10.23 1.44
C VAL A 141 -8.36 9.92 2.19
N PHE A 142 -8.24 9.31 3.37
CA PHE A 142 -9.35 8.99 4.26
C PHE A 142 -9.13 9.57 5.65
N PRO A 143 -10.22 9.90 6.36
CA PRO A 143 -10.15 10.53 7.68
C PRO A 143 -9.76 9.56 8.81
N CYS A 144 -9.89 8.24 8.61
CA CYS A 144 -9.50 7.23 9.58
C CYS A 144 -9.21 5.88 8.92
N ILE A 145 -8.61 4.98 9.69
CA ILE A 145 -8.22 3.63 9.26
C ILE A 145 -9.45 2.79 8.90
N SER A 146 -10.53 2.85 9.67
CA SER A 146 -11.74 2.07 9.39
C SER A 146 -12.39 2.44 8.06
N GLU A 147 -12.42 3.74 7.71
CA GLU A 147 -12.93 4.20 6.42
C GLU A 147 -12.05 3.77 5.26
N ALA A 148 -10.73 3.88 5.40
CA ALA A 148 -9.78 3.40 4.40
C ALA A 148 -9.96 1.90 4.12
N LEU A 149 -10.03 1.07 5.18
CA LEU A 149 -10.18 -0.38 5.04
C LEU A 149 -11.55 -0.77 4.48
N ARG A 150 -12.64 -0.09 4.90
CA ARG A 150 -13.97 -0.32 4.36
C ARG A 150 -14.01 -0.03 2.87
N TRP A 151 -13.42 1.09 2.44
CA TRP A 151 -13.33 1.43 1.03
C TRP A 151 -12.52 0.39 0.24
N ILE A 152 -11.36 -0.06 0.77
CA ILE A 152 -10.56 -1.12 0.14
C ILE A 152 -11.39 -2.40 -0.04
N GLY A 153 -12.06 -2.87 1.02
CA GLY A 153 -12.82 -4.13 0.98
C GLY A 153 -14.14 -4.06 0.18
N SER A 154 -14.71 -2.89 -0.04
CA SER A 154 -15.98 -2.75 -0.80
C SER A 154 -15.75 -2.39 -2.27
N GLU A 155 -14.87 -1.44 -2.55
CA GLU A 155 -14.69 -0.89 -3.91
C GLU A 155 -13.63 -1.65 -4.72
N LEU A 156 -12.69 -2.32 -4.04
CA LEU A 156 -11.56 -3.00 -4.70
C LEU A 156 -11.67 -4.52 -4.73
N GLU A 157 -12.63 -5.11 -4.01
CA GLU A 157 -12.82 -6.56 -3.87
C GLU A 157 -14.14 -7.07 -4.50
N PRO A 158 -14.36 -6.93 -5.82
CA PRO A 158 -15.40 -7.72 -6.50
C PRO A 158 -15.02 -9.20 -6.51
N GLU A 159 -16.01 -10.10 -6.66
CA GLU A 159 -15.88 -11.57 -6.50
C GLU A 159 -14.69 -12.24 -7.20
N LEU A 160 -14.17 -11.66 -8.28
CA LEU A 160 -13.08 -12.20 -9.09
C LEU A 160 -11.75 -11.46 -8.93
N ARG A 161 -11.66 -10.48 -8.01
CA ARG A 161 -10.43 -9.74 -7.76
C ARG A 161 -9.92 -10.04 -6.37
N ARG A 162 -8.61 -10.29 -6.28
CA ARG A 162 -7.91 -10.41 -5.01
C ARG A 162 -7.26 -9.08 -4.67
N VAL A 163 -7.41 -8.62 -3.43
CA VAL A 163 -6.77 -7.40 -2.95
C VAL A 163 -5.58 -7.74 -2.07
N GLN A 164 -4.42 -7.18 -2.39
CA GLN A 164 -3.21 -7.28 -1.56
C GLN A 164 -2.87 -5.90 -1.01
N VAL A 165 -2.82 -5.76 0.32
CA VAL A 165 -2.59 -4.49 0.99
C VAL A 165 -1.25 -4.50 1.72
N LEU A 166 -0.37 -3.54 1.43
CA LEU A 166 0.79 -3.24 2.27
C LEU A 166 0.46 -2.08 3.21
N ILE A 167 0.37 -2.35 4.51
CA ILE A 167 0.16 -1.33 5.54
C ILE A 167 1.50 -0.93 6.16
N THR A 168 1.93 0.33 6.03
CA THR A 168 3.27 0.74 6.51
C THR A 168 3.42 2.23 6.81
N GLY A 169 4.62 2.64 7.24
CA GLY A 169 4.99 4.01 7.59
C GLY A 169 4.84 4.37 9.08
N SER A 170 3.92 3.71 9.79
CA SER A 170 3.74 3.86 11.23
C SER A 170 3.29 2.56 11.91
N LEU A 171 3.86 2.26 13.08
CA LEU A 171 3.42 1.13 13.89
C LEU A 171 1.98 1.31 14.41
N HIS A 172 1.59 2.55 14.71
CA HIS A 172 0.22 2.88 15.14
C HIS A 172 -0.80 2.63 14.02
N LEU A 173 -0.41 2.88 12.76
CA LEU A 173 -1.24 2.56 11.61
C LEU A 173 -1.46 1.04 11.51
N VAL A 174 -0.36 0.27 11.59
CA VAL A 174 -0.40 -1.19 11.52
C VAL A 174 -1.26 -1.76 12.65
N GLY A 175 -1.03 -1.33 13.90
CA GLY A 175 -1.81 -1.77 15.05
C GLY A 175 -3.30 -1.38 14.94
N GLY A 176 -3.60 -0.16 14.49
CA GLY A 176 -4.98 0.30 14.29
C GLY A 176 -5.70 -0.47 13.17
N ALA A 177 -4.99 -0.84 12.11
CA ALA A 177 -5.54 -1.65 11.03
C ALA A 177 -5.81 -3.09 11.46
N LEU A 178 -4.87 -3.72 12.16
CA LEU A 178 -5.08 -5.05 12.73
C LEU A 178 -6.29 -5.06 13.65
N LYS A 179 -6.44 -4.05 14.51
CA LYS A 179 -7.64 -3.88 15.34
C LYS A 179 -8.91 -3.84 14.48
N CYS A 180 -8.97 -2.99 13.44
CA CYS A 180 -10.13 -2.93 12.57
C CYS A 180 -10.46 -4.27 11.89
N LEU A 181 -9.43 -5.02 11.47
CA LEU A 181 -9.60 -6.30 10.78
C LEU A 181 -10.03 -7.41 11.73
N GLU A 182 -9.48 -7.47 12.94
CA GLU A 182 -9.85 -8.48 13.95
C GLU A 182 -11.27 -8.27 14.47
N PHE A 183 -11.67 -7.02 14.75
CA PHE A 183 -13.02 -6.70 15.25
C PHE A 183 -14.09 -6.64 14.15
N GLY A 184 -13.69 -6.52 12.87
CA GLY A 184 -14.62 -6.60 11.73
C GLY A 184 -15.00 -8.03 11.31
N LEU A 185 -14.32 -9.04 11.89
CA LEU A 185 -14.56 -10.47 11.63
C LEU A 185 -15.39 -11.17 12.73
N SER A 186 -15.92 -10.42 13.70
CA SER A 186 -16.82 -10.93 14.76
C SER A 186 -18.28 -10.63 14.49
#